data_AF-A0A2R5FBU8-F1
#
_entry.id   AF-A0A2R5FBU8-F1
#
_cell.length_a   1.000
_cell.length_b   1.000
_cell.length_c   1.000
_cell.angle_alpha   90.00
_cell.angle_beta   90.00
_cell.angle_gamma   90.00
#
_symmetry.space_group_name_H-M   'P 1'
#
loop_
_entity.id
_entity.type
_entity.pdbx_description
1 polymer ?
#
loop_
_entity_poly.entity_id
_entity_poly.type
_entity_poly.pdbx_seq_one_letter_code
_entity_poly.pdbx_strand_id
1 'polypeptide(L)'
;MALAYGSESEFEAYLRALINEQITKVAPSTYALKNKKAVDILICKDTPIPALFFIEVKYHQTKHGRLAFGSGKGSGFQPEIISAMPRYFESNLRWVLASEEYEPGKVLFLSSEVIRKYLAGGKVAEKFNNFQKRIFWEERWLDEADLVEQLRHWLGVNAAQSVIPRDLSQQAALSGEFTP
;
A
#
# COMPACT_ATOMS: atom_id res chain seq x y z
N MET A 1 11.61 13.45 14.51
CA MET A 1 10.90 12.64 15.52
C MET A 1 10.29 11.45 14.80
N ALA A 2 10.43 10.24 15.31
CA ALA A 2 9.74 9.08 14.75
C ALA A 2 8.22 9.31 14.84
N LEU A 3 7.49 9.09 13.74
CA LEU A 3 6.04 9.14 13.72
C LEU A 3 5.50 7.97 14.56
N ALA A 4 4.99 8.26 15.75
CA ALA A 4 4.21 7.32 16.53
C ALA A 4 2.74 7.65 16.32
N TYR A 5 1.97 6.71 15.76
CA TYR A 5 0.54 6.88 15.54
C TYR A 5 -0.20 6.60 16.86
N GLY A 6 -1.23 7.37 17.20
CA GLY A 6 -2.06 7.15 18.40
C GLY A 6 -3.13 6.06 18.21
N SER A 7 -3.43 5.69 16.96
CA SER A 7 -4.46 4.69 16.61
C SER A 7 -4.31 4.14 15.18
N GLU A 8 -5.01 3.06 14.88
CA GLU A 8 -5.14 2.51 13.52
C GLU A 8 -5.76 3.54 12.55
N SER A 9 -6.71 4.36 13.02
CA SER A 9 -7.32 5.42 12.21
C SER A 9 -6.35 6.56 11.86
N GLU A 10 -5.45 6.93 12.77
CA GLU A 10 -4.40 7.91 12.49
C GLU A 10 -3.37 7.35 11.51
N PHE A 11 -3.01 6.08 11.65
CA PHE A 11 -2.11 5.42 10.72
C PHE A 11 -2.71 5.30 9.30
N GLU A 12 -3.99 4.92 9.19
CA GLU A 12 -4.74 4.92 7.93
C GLU A 12 -4.77 6.33 7.29
N ALA A 13 -5.01 7.38 8.09
CA ALA A 13 -5.04 8.75 7.61
C ALA A 13 -3.67 9.19 7.06
N TYR A 14 -2.58 8.82 7.74
CA TYR A 14 -1.22 9.05 7.25
C TYR A 14 -0.98 8.37 5.89
N LEU A 15 -1.34 7.08 5.75
CA LEU A 15 -1.18 6.35 4.48
C LEU A 15 -1.99 7.00 3.35
N ARG A 16 -3.21 7.48 3.63
CA ARG A 16 -4.03 8.21 2.65
C ARG A 16 -3.37 9.53 2.23
N ALA A 17 -2.79 10.28 3.16
CA ALA A 17 -2.05 11.49 2.86
C ALA A 17 -0.84 11.18 1.96
N LEU A 18 -0.08 10.15 2.30
CA LEU A 18 1.08 9.71 1.53
C LEU A 18 0.70 9.30 0.10
N ILE A 19 -0.36 8.51 -0.07
CA ILE A 19 -0.89 8.14 -1.39
C ILE A 19 -1.28 9.40 -2.17
N ASN A 20 -2.04 10.31 -1.55
CA ASN A 20 -2.47 11.53 -2.21
C ASN A 20 -1.29 12.40 -2.67
N GLU A 21 -0.27 12.55 -1.83
CA GLU A 21 0.86 13.43 -2.09
C GLU A 21 1.90 12.83 -3.02
N GLN A 22 2.21 11.54 -2.86
CA GLN A 22 3.34 10.91 -3.53
C GLN A 22 2.94 10.06 -4.75
N ILE A 23 1.66 9.68 -4.83
CA ILE A 23 1.11 8.88 -5.93
C ILE A 23 0.12 9.73 -6.74
N THR A 24 -0.99 10.19 -6.15
CA THR A 24 -2.07 10.87 -6.88
C THR A 24 -1.60 12.16 -7.56
N LYS A 25 -0.78 12.99 -6.90
CA LYS A 25 -0.24 14.22 -7.52
C LYS A 25 0.57 13.93 -8.79
N VAL A 26 1.29 12.81 -8.84
CA VAL A 26 2.16 12.43 -9.97
C VAL A 26 1.38 11.66 -11.04
N ALA A 27 0.39 10.86 -10.63
CA ALA A 27 -0.49 10.10 -11.51
C ALA A 27 -1.95 10.31 -11.09
N PRO A 28 -2.62 11.40 -11.55
CA PRO A 28 -3.98 11.75 -11.12
C PRO A 28 -5.05 10.69 -11.41
N SER A 29 -4.81 9.80 -12.37
CA SER A 29 -5.66 8.64 -12.65
C SER A 29 -5.54 7.52 -11.61
N THR A 30 -4.58 7.60 -10.67
CA THR A 30 -4.40 6.64 -9.58
C THR A 30 -4.68 7.34 -8.25
N TYR A 31 -5.81 7.05 -7.61
CA TYR A 31 -6.28 7.80 -6.45
C TYR A 31 -7.05 6.95 -5.43
N ALA A 32 -6.93 7.29 -4.15
CA ALA A 32 -7.70 6.64 -3.09
C ALA A 32 -9.14 7.20 -3.00
N LEU A 33 -10.13 6.31 -2.92
CA LEU A 33 -11.51 6.68 -2.62
C LEU A 33 -11.68 7.05 -1.16
N LYS A 34 -12.61 7.97 -0.88
CA LYS A 34 -12.88 8.49 0.48
C LYS A 34 -13.69 7.55 1.38
N ASN A 35 -14.40 6.57 0.81
CA ASN A 35 -15.31 5.69 1.54
C ASN A 35 -14.55 4.55 2.27
N LYS A 36 -15.03 4.16 3.46
CA LYS A 36 -14.39 3.20 4.38
C LYS A 36 -15.15 1.88 4.58
N LYS A 37 -16.22 1.63 3.81
CA LYS A 37 -17.17 0.55 4.16
C LYS A 37 -16.74 -0.88 3.78
N ALA A 38 -15.76 -1.05 2.91
CA ALA A 38 -15.39 -2.38 2.38
C ALA A 38 -13.99 -2.83 2.80
N VAL A 39 -13.02 -1.91 2.71
CA VAL A 39 -11.61 -2.07 3.10
C VAL A 39 -11.13 -0.74 3.68
N ASP A 40 -10.00 -0.75 4.39
CA ASP A 40 -9.46 0.47 5.01
C ASP A 40 -9.10 1.52 3.96
N ILE A 41 -8.45 1.14 2.85
CA ILE A 41 -8.18 2.03 1.71
C ILE A 41 -8.42 1.30 0.38
N LEU A 42 -9.27 1.90 -0.47
CA LEU A 42 -9.50 1.47 -1.84
C LEU A 42 -8.89 2.49 -2.80
N ILE A 43 -7.99 2.04 -3.67
CA ILE A 43 -7.27 2.85 -4.66
C ILE A 43 -7.78 2.47 -6.06
N CYS A 44 -8.29 3.46 -6.78
CA CYS A 44 -8.66 3.33 -8.18
C CYS A 44 -7.47 3.66 -9.06
N LYS A 45 -7.23 2.84 -10.08
CA LYS A 45 -6.39 3.18 -11.24
C LYS A 45 -7.31 3.29 -12.45
N ASP A 46 -7.75 4.51 -12.73
CA ASP A 46 -8.69 4.85 -13.79
C ASP A 46 -7.96 5.16 -15.10
N THR A 47 -7.39 4.10 -15.67
CA THR A 47 -6.69 4.12 -16.97
C THR A 47 -7.47 3.27 -17.97
N PRO A 48 -7.12 3.24 -19.27
CA PRO A 48 -7.80 2.38 -20.24
C PRO A 48 -7.84 0.89 -19.86
N ILE A 49 -6.91 0.46 -18.99
CA ILE A 49 -6.98 -0.82 -18.29
C ILE A 49 -7.26 -0.53 -16.81
N PRO A 50 -8.53 -0.43 -16.40
CA PRO A 50 -8.88 -0.03 -15.05
C PRO A 50 -8.58 -1.15 -14.05
N ALA A 51 -8.16 -0.75 -12.84
CA ALA A 51 -7.90 -1.68 -11.76
C ALA A 51 -8.26 -1.07 -10.39
N LEU A 52 -8.64 -1.95 -9.45
CA LEU A 52 -8.82 -1.60 -8.04
C LEU A 52 -7.70 -2.24 -7.24
N PHE A 53 -7.15 -1.47 -6.31
CA PHE A 53 -6.16 -1.92 -5.34
C PHE A 53 -6.68 -1.66 -3.93
N PHE A 54 -6.31 -2.52 -3.00
CA PHE A 54 -6.82 -2.53 -1.64
C PHE A 54 -5.63 -2.48 -0.68
N ILE A 55 -5.78 -1.71 0.39
CA ILE A 55 -4.89 -1.77 1.54
C ILE A 55 -5.74 -2.08 2.77
N GLU A 56 -5.30 -3.08 3.53
CA GLU A 56 -5.77 -3.38 4.87
C GLU A 56 -4.71 -2.87 5.86
N VAL A 57 -5.12 -1.99 6.77
CA VAL A 57 -4.25 -1.29 7.71
C VAL A 57 -4.36 -1.95 9.06
N LYS A 58 -3.22 -2.25 9.69
CA LYS A 58 -3.21 -2.91 11.00
C LYS A 58 -2.19 -2.23 11.91
N TYR A 59 -2.64 -1.76 13.08
CA TYR A 59 -1.75 -1.08 14.02
C TYR A 59 -1.63 -1.82 15.36
N HIS A 60 -0.43 -2.30 15.67
CA HIS A 60 -0.16 -2.98 16.93
C HIS A 60 0.09 -1.98 18.07
N GLN A 61 -0.91 -1.87 18.95
CA GLN A 61 -0.82 -1.10 20.19
C GLN A 61 -0.47 -1.99 21.38
N THR A 62 0.47 -1.54 22.20
CA THR A 62 1.01 -2.33 23.31
C THR A 62 -0.08 -2.72 24.31
N LYS A 63 -1.02 -1.79 24.57
CA LYS A 63 -2.16 -1.99 25.50
C LYS A 63 -3.12 -3.12 25.10
N HIS A 64 -3.14 -3.52 23.83
CA HIS A 64 -4.03 -4.57 23.33
C HIS A 64 -3.37 -5.95 23.28
N GLY A 65 -2.03 -6.02 23.31
CA GLY A 65 -1.24 -7.24 23.41
C GLY A 65 -1.29 -8.20 22.21
N ARG A 66 -2.17 -7.93 21.23
CA ARG A 66 -2.39 -8.74 20.02
C ARG A 66 -2.71 -7.85 18.83
N LEU A 67 -2.44 -8.36 17.63
CA LEU A 67 -2.88 -7.76 16.37
C LEU A 67 -3.91 -8.68 15.72
N ALA A 68 -5.17 -8.28 15.75
CA ALA A 68 -6.31 -9.07 15.27
C ALA A 68 -6.74 -8.66 13.85
N PHE A 69 -7.39 -9.57 13.14
CA PHE A 69 -8.02 -9.31 11.84
C PHE A 69 -9.44 -9.92 11.75
N GLY A 70 -10.28 -9.37 10.88
CA GLY A 70 -11.70 -9.70 10.79
C GLY A 70 -12.53 -9.16 11.96
N SER A 71 -13.78 -9.62 12.07
CA SER A 71 -14.66 -9.23 13.18
C SER A 71 -14.38 -10.05 14.45
N GLY A 72 -14.85 -9.56 15.60
CA GLY A 72 -14.79 -10.29 16.88
C GLY A 72 -15.51 -11.66 16.88
N LYS A 73 -16.29 -11.96 15.84
CA LYS A 73 -16.95 -13.27 15.61
C LYS A 73 -16.19 -14.18 14.65
N GLY A 74 -15.01 -13.77 14.18
CA GLY A 74 -14.19 -14.55 13.24
C GLY A 74 -14.62 -14.47 11.78
N SER A 75 -15.67 -13.70 11.46
CA SER A 75 -16.21 -13.50 10.11
C SER A 75 -15.79 -12.16 9.50
N GLY A 76 -15.93 -12.02 8.18
CA GLY A 76 -15.68 -10.80 7.42
C GLY A 76 -14.86 -11.05 6.16
N PHE A 77 -14.70 -10.02 5.33
CA PHE A 77 -13.98 -10.12 4.06
C PHE A 77 -12.50 -10.51 4.25
N GLN A 78 -11.85 -9.99 5.29
CA GLN A 78 -10.43 -10.30 5.58
C GLN A 78 -10.19 -11.82 5.77
N PRO A 79 -10.88 -12.53 6.70
CA PRO A 79 -10.78 -14.00 6.80
C PRO A 79 -11.10 -14.75 5.50
N GLU A 80 -12.12 -14.30 4.76
CA GLU A 80 -12.55 -14.94 3.52
C GLU A 80 -11.49 -14.82 2.42
N ILE A 81 -10.94 -13.62 2.21
CA ILE A 81 -9.86 -13.36 1.25
C ILE A 81 -8.63 -14.20 1.60
N ILE A 82 -8.23 -14.21 2.87
CA ILE A 82 -7.06 -14.99 3.32
C ILE A 82 -7.27 -16.48 3.03
N SER A 83 -8.46 -17.02 3.30
CA SER A 83 -8.74 -18.46 3.19
C SER A 83 -8.98 -18.93 1.76
N ALA A 84 -9.77 -18.17 0.99
CA ALA A 84 -10.18 -18.54 -0.36
C ALA A 84 -9.11 -18.21 -1.41
N MET A 85 -8.14 -17.35 -1.07
CA MET A 85 -7.03 -16.95 -1.96
C MET A 85 -7.51 -16.48 -3.34
N PRO A 86 -8.53 -15.60 -3.43
CA PRO A 86 -9.00 -15.13 -4.72
C PRO A 86 -7.88 -14.37 -5.44
N ARG A 87 -7.51 -14.84 -6.64
CA ARG A 87 -6.34 -14.36 -7.39
C ARG A 87 -6.27 -12.84 -7.51
N TYR A 88 -7.41 -12.17 -7.67
CA TYR A 88 -7.46 -10.71 -7.77
C TYR A 88 -6.91 -10.03 -6.51
N PHE A 89 -7.26 -10.51 -5.31
CA PHE A 89 -6.75 -9.93 -4.08
C PHE A 89 -5.29 -10.35 -3.82
N GLU A 90 -4.83 -11.49 -4.29
CA GLU A 90 -3.42 -11.88 -4.15
C GLU A 90 -2.48 -10.86 -4.83
N SER A 91 -2.87 -10.35 -6.01
CA SER A 91 -2.12 -9.29 -6.70
C SER A 91 -2.46 -7.88 -6.22
N ASN A 92 -3.72 -7.61 -5.87
CA ASN A 92 -4.25 -6.26 -5.68
C ASN A 92 -4.53 -5.87 -4.23
N LEU A 93 -4.33 -6.75 -3.24
CA LEU A 93 -4.39 -6.41 -1.82
C LEU A 93 -2.98 -6.37 -1.21
N ARG A 94 -2.74 -5.35 -0.39
CA ARG A 94 -1.57 -5.27 0.49
C ARG A 94 -1.99 -5.04 1.92
N TRP A 95 -1.24 -5.62 2.83
CA TRP A 95 -1.40 -5.43 4.27
C TRP A 95 -0.31 -4.49 4.73
N VAL A 96 -0.71 -3.41 5.39
CA VAL A 96 0.22 -2.40 5.90
C VAL A 96 0.14 -2.41 7.40
N LEU A 97 1.21 -2.88 8.03
CA LEU A 97 1.31 -3.06 9.47
C LEU A 97 2.29 -2.04 10.04
N ALA A 98 1.96 -1.46 11.19
CA ALA A 98 2.91 -0.71 12.02
C ALA A 98 2.74 -1.10 13.49
N SER A 99 3.72 -0.72 14.31
CA SER A 99 3.70 -1.01 15.75
C SER A 99 4.22 0.16 16.59
N GLU A 100 3.60 0.35 17.75
CA GLU A 100 4.13 1.21 18.82
C GLU A 100 5.45 0.67 19.41
N GLU A 101 5.61 -0.66 19.45
CA GLU A 101 6.70 -1.36 20.13
C GLU A 101 7.86 -1.67 19.17
N TYR A 102 7.55 -2.08 17.94
CA TYR A 102 8.53 -2.59 16.97
C TYR A 102 8.81 -1.55 15.88
N GLU A 103 10.09 -1.18 15.72
CA GLU A 103 10.59 -0.22 14.72
C GLU A 103 9.70 1.03 14.53
N PRO A 104 9.52 1.87 15.57
CA PRO A 104 8.61 3.02 15.51
C PRO A 104 8.89 3.96 14.33
N GLY A 105 7.83 4.36 13.62
CA GLY A 105 7.91 5.20 12.42
C GLY A 105 8.22 4.45 11.12
N LYS A 106 8.39 3.12 11.17
CA LYS A 106 8.47 2.25 9.99
C LYS A 106 7.21 1.42 9.82
N VAL A 107 7.08 0.77 8.66
CA VAL A 107 5.95 -0.10 8.34
C VAL A 107 6.40 -1.42 7.74
N LEU A 108 5.55 -2.44 7.83
CA LEU A 108 5.62 -3.63 6.98
C LEU A 108 4.62 -3.47 5.84
N PHE A 109 5.04 -3.83 4.62
CA PHE A 109 4.21 -3.78 3.42
C PHE A 109 4.14 -5.18 2.78
N LEU A 110 3.08 -5.92 3.06
CA LEU A 110 3.05 -7.38 2.90
C LEU A 110 1.94 -7.86 1.96
N SER A 111 2.16 -8.99 1.29
CA SER A 111 1.12 -9.69 0.52
C SER A 111 0.28 -10.61 1.41
N SER A 112 -0.90 -11.02 0.93
CA SER A 112 -1.73 -12.02 1.60
C SER A 112 -1.01 -13.36 1.80
N GLU A 113 -0.13 -13.74 0.86
CA GLU A 113 0.72 -14.92 0.97
C GLU A 113 1.65 -14.87 2.17
N VAL A 114 2.31 -13.73 2.40
CA VAL A 114 3.17 -13.53 3.56
C VAL A 114 2.34 -13.56 4.84
N ILE A 115 1.22 -12.83 4.87
CA ILE A 115 0.31 -12.76 6.02
C ILE A 115 -0.16 -14.15 6.48
N ARG A 116 -0.46 -15.06 5.54
CA ARG A 116 -0.88 -16.44 5.85
C ARG A 116 0.14 -17.22 6.69
N LYS A 117 1.44 -16.93 6.56
CA LYS A 117 2.51 -17.60 7.33
C LYS A 117 2.49 -17.26 8.83
N TYR A 118 1.79 -16.19 9.19
CA TYR A 118 1.77 -15.63 10.53
C TYR A 118 0.40 -15.73 11.19
N LEU A 119 -0.53 -16.53 10.67
CA LEU A 119 -1.83 -16.71 11.31
C LEU A 119 -1.67 -17.53 12.60
N ALA A 120 -2.17 -17.00 13.72
CA ALA A 120 -2.20 -17.74 14.98
C ALA A 120 -3.16 -18.94 14.88
N GLY A 121 -2.75 -20.10 15.39
CA GLY A 121 -3.58 -21.32 15.40
C GLY A 121 -3.66 -22.09 14.07
N GLY A 122 -2.97 -21.64 13.01
CA GLY A 122 -2.81 -22.39 11.75
C GLY A 122 -4.08 -22.57 10.89
N LYS A 123 -5.25 -22.17 11.40
CA LYS A 123 -6.53 -22.20 10.70
C LYS A 123 -7.27 -20.86 10.85
N VAL A 124 -7.77 -20.34 9.74
CA VAL A 124 -8.65 -19.16 9.73
C VAL A 124 -10.06 -19.57 10.17
N ALA A 125 -10.76 -18.68 10.89
CA ALA A 125 -12.20 -18.75 11.23
C ALA A 125 -12.66 -19.72 12.35
N GLU A 126 -11.78 -20.40 13.11
CA GLU A 126 -12.24 -21.32 14.19
C GLU A 126 -12.34 -20.67 15.59
N LYS A 127 -11.48 -19.71 15.95
CA LYS A 127 -11.60 -18.73 17.07
C LYS A 127 -10.24 -18.05 17.22
N PHE A 128 -10.22 -16.71 17.31
CA PHE A 128 -9.03 -15.85 17.45
C PHE A 128 -8.18 -15.67 16.17
N ASN A 129 -8.70 -14.89 15.23
CA ASN A 129 -7.95 -14.38 14.08
C ASN A 129 -6.92 -13.34 14.53
N ASN A 130 -5.70 -13.77 14.82
CA ASN A 130 -4.58 -12.88 15.16
C ASN A 130 -3.36 -13.20 14.31
N PHE A 131 -2.47 -12.22 14.19
CA PHE A 131 -1.12 -12.45 13.71
C PHE A 131 -0.21 -12.88 14.86
N GLN A 132 0.65 -13.84 14.59
CA GLN A 132 1.76 -14.20 15.45
C GLN A 132 2.71 -13.02 15.51
N LYS A 133 3.18 -12.64 16.72
CA LYS A 133 4.10 -11.51 16.90
C LYS A 133 5.38 -11.62 16.08
N ARG A 134 5.74 -12.83 15.63
CA ARG A 134 6.93 -13.07 14.82
C ARG A 134 6.99 -12.39 13.47
N ILE A 135 5.85 -11.96 12.95
CA ILE A 135 5.80 -11.08 11.79
C ILE A 135 6.66 -9.81 11.97
N PHE A 136 6.80 -9.30 13.20
CA PHE A 136 7.53 -8.06 13.47
C PHE A 136 9.05 -8.22 13.54
N TRP A 137 9.57 -9.45 13.67
CA TRP A 137 11.01 -9.73 13.68
C TRP A 137 11.50 -10.53 12.47
N GLU A 138 10.60 -11.16 11.72
CA GLU A 138 10.96 -11.96 10.53
C GLU A 138 10.82 -11.17 9.22
N GLU A 139 9.94 -10.17 9.16
CA GLU A 139 9.69 -9.39 7.93
C GLU A 139 10.49 -8.07 7.91
N ARG A 140 10.80 -7.60 6.69
CA ARG A 140 11.55 -6.35 6.48
C ARG A 140 10.67 -5.13 6.73
N TRP A 141 11.14 -4.26 7.61
CA TRP A 141 10.59 -2.93 7.83
C TRP A 141 11.05 -1.93 6.75
N LEU A 142 10.11 -1.07 6.35
CA LEU A 142 10.31 0.00 5.38
C LEU A 142 10.16 1.35 6.09
N ASP A 143 11.06 2.27 5.80
CA ASP A 143 10.80 3.68 6.08
C ASP A 143 9.82 4.28 5.06
N GLU A 144 9.49 5.56 5.20
CA GLU A 144 8.55 6.25 4.31
C GLU A 144 9.03 6.25 2.84
N ALA A 145 10.32 6.45 2.60
CA ALA A 145 10.86 6.51 1.24
C ALA A 145 10.76 5.15 0.54
N ASP A 146 11.18 4.09 1.23
CA ASP A 146 11.06 2.71 0.77
C ASP A 146 9.58 2.33 0.55
N LEU A 147 8.67 2.73 1.44
CA LEU A 147 7.23 2.49 1.29
C LEU A 147 6.66 3.16 0.04
N VAL A 148 7.02 4.42 -0.21
CA VAL A 148 6.58 5.16 -1.41
C VAL A 148 7.08 4.47 -2.67
N GLU A 149 8.32 4.01 -2.69
CA GLU A 149 8.87 3.28 -3.83
C GLU A 149 8.10 1.97 -4.08
N GLN A 150 7.83 1.19 -3.02
CA GLN A 150 7.04 -0.04 -3.12
C GLN A 150 5.60 0.23 -3.59
N LEU A 151 4.95 1.29 -3.10
CA LEU A 151 3.62 1.70 -3.55
C LEU A 151 3.62 2.08 -5.04
N ARG A 152 4.61 2.86 -5.48
CA ARG A 152 4.78 3.25 -6.88
C ARG A 152 4.96 2.03 -7.78
N HIS A 153 5.87 1.13 -7.39
CA HIS A 153 6.11 -0.10 -8.13
C HIS A 153 4.84 -0.97 -8.23
N TRP A 154 4.19 -1.22 -7.10
CA TRP A 154 3.00 -2.06 -7.02
C TRP A 154 1.80 -1.49 -7.81
N LEU A 155 1.61 -0.16 -7.77
CA LEU A 155 0.55 0.52 -8.54
C LEU A 155 0.93 0.74 -10.02
N GLY A 156 2.18 0.44 -10.40
CA GLY A 156 2.71 0.72 -11.73
C GLY A 156 2.70 2.21 -12.05
N VAL A 157 3.07 3.04 -11.07
CA VAL A 157 3.22 4.49 -11.19
C VAL A 157 4.71 4.79 -11.33
N ASN A 158 5.14 5.09 -12.55
CA ASN A 158 6.50 5.57 -12.78
C ASN A 158 6.57 7.04 -12.37
N ALA A 159 7.66 7.46 -11.73
CA ALA A 159 7.96 8.88 -11.62
C ALA A 159 7.96 9.45 -13.04
N ALA A 160 7.29 10.59 -13.25
CA ALA A 160 7.39 11.30 -14.52
C ALA A 160 8.88 11.52 -14.79
N GLN A 161 9.41 10.92 -15.86
CA GLN A 161 10.70 11.35 -16.38
C GLN A 161 10.55 12.84 -16.64
N SER A 162 11.46 13.65 -16.08
CA SER A 162 11.55 15.05 -16.46
C SER A 162 11.68 15.07 -17.97
N VAL A 163 10.65 15.57 -18.65
CA VAL A 163 10.77 15.94 -20.05
C VAL A 163 11.69 17.15 -20.02
N ILE A 164 13.01 16.90 -20.08
CA ILE A 164 13.96 17.94 -20.45
C ILE A 164 13.50 18.37 -21.83
N PRO A 165 13.05 19.63 -22.03
CA PRO A 165 12.72 20.11 -23.35
C PRO A 165 13.97 19.90 -24.21
N ARG A 166 13.85 19.10 -25.28
CA ARG A 166 14.91 19.08 -26.30
C ARG A 166 15.04 20.51 -26.79
N ASP A 167 16.21 21.09 -26.55
CA ASP A 167 16.56 22.41 -27.00
C ASP A 167 16.26 22.51 -28.51
N LEU A 168 15.40 23.46 -28.88
CA LEU A 168 14.97 23.73 -30.24
C LEU A 168 16.07 24.39 -31.09
N SER A 169 17.27 24.55 -30.55
CA SER A 169 18.41 25.21 -31.22
C SER A 169 19.06 24.41 -32.37
N GLN A 170 18.62 23.18 -32.68
CA GLN A 170 19.20 22.38 -33.78
C GLN A 170 18.40 22.32 -35.09
N GLN A 171 17.27 23.02 -35.24
CA GLN A 171 16.54 23.04 -36.53
C GLN A 171 16.85 24.22 -37.47
N ALA A 172 17.78 25.12 -37.12
CA ALA A 172 18.17 26.23 -37.99
C ALA A 172 19.31 25.91 -38.98
N ALA A 173 19.78 24.66 -39.08
CA ALA A 173 20.94 24.28 -39.89
C ALA A 173 20.62 23.62 -41.25
N LEU A 174 19.35 23.58 -41.69
CA LEU A 174 18.95 22.90 -42.93
C LEU A 174 18.14 23.75 -43.93
N SER A 175 18.18 25.09 -43.84
CA SER A 175 17.56 25.97 -44.83
C SER A 175 18.57 26.83 -45.61
N GLY A 176 19.73 26.26 -45.94
CA GLY A 176 20.74 26.89 -46.77
C GLY A 176 20.73 26.36 -48.21
N GLU A 177 20.13 27.16 -49.10
CA GLU A 177 20.44 27.28 -50.54
C GLU A 177 20.06 26.13 -51.49
N PHE A 178 18.99 26.36 -52.27
CA PHE A 178 19.03 26.17 -53.72
C PHE A 178 17.99 27.09 -54.39
N THR A 179 18.48 28.03 -55.21
CA THR A 179 17.70 28.85 -56.16
C THR A 179 18.59 29.16 -57.36
N PRO A 180 17.99 29.43 -58.53
CA PRO A 180 17.25 28.52 -59.41
C PRO A 180 18.13 27.95 -60.54
#